data_AF-F9PAS0-F1
#
_entry.id   AF-F9PAS0-F1
#
_cell.length_a   1.000
_cell.length_b   1.000
_cell.length_c   1.000
_cell.angle_alpha   90.00
_cell.angle_beta   90.00
_cell.angle_gamma   90.00
#
_symmetry.space_group_name_H-M   'P 1'
#
loop_
_entity.id
_entity.type
_entity.pdbx_description
1 polymer ?
#
loop_
_entity_poly.entity_id
_entity_poly.type
_entity_poly.pdbx_seq_one_letter_code
_entity_poly.pdbx_strand_id
1 'polypeptide(L)'
;MAEKTKSALEKISDKHADVAGASIIAVKNPFGHKEYAAYRRENSFKLEIKSRLEFLLKHSTSLDDFQDKAKALNLAIDFSGKYAKYKLLDQEQKRNTRDSTLSKKGRYSLEQIRDHLAKNEIVHPLEKSKLSMTSCKQKKRRTLKRGSRLNRGKSSTRQTQVSIYKSNTG
;
A
#
# COMPACT_ATOMS: atom_id res chain seq x y z
N MET A 1 -35.67 -17.78 25.32
CA MET A 1 -34.37 -18.45 25.54
C MET A 1 -33.28 -17.57 24.96
N ALA A 2 -32.29 -17.16 25.76
CA ALA A 2 -31.18 -16.35 25.24
C ALA A 2 -30.18 -17.26 24.50
N GLU A 3 -29.89 -16.94 23.25
CA GLU A 3 -28.93 -17.68 22.43
C GLU A 3 -27.51 -17.48 22.99
N LYS A 4 -26.80 -18.58 23.24
CA LYS A 4 -25.41 -18.51 23.72
C LYS A 4 -24.50 -18.08 22.57
N THR A 5 -23.58 -17.17 22.86
CA THR A 5 -22.58 -16.74 21.87
C THR A 5 -21.60 -17.87 21.56
N LYS A 6 -21.03 -17.87 20.34
CA LYS A 6 -19.99 -18.84 19.91
C LYS A 6 -18.87 -19.01 20.94
N SER A 7 -18.37 -17.91 21.49
CA SER A 7 -17.30 -17.93 22.50
C SER A 7 -17.73 -18.61 23.81
N ALA A 8 -19.01 -18.51 24.20
CA ALA A 8 -19.50 -19.19 25.38
C ALA A 8 -19.58 -20.71 25.16
N LEU A 9 -19.95 -21.15 23.96
CA LEU A 9 -20.00 -22.57 23.60
C LEU A 9 -18.59 -23.18 23.48
N GLU A 10 -17.64 -22.46 22.89
CA GLU A 10 -16.23 -22.87 22.81
C GLU A 10 -15.64 -23.13 24.21
N LYS A 11 -15.85 -22.21 25.17
CA LYS A 11 -15.37 -22.38 26.55
C LYS A 11 -15.98 -23.58 27.28
N ILE A 12 -17.22 -23.95 26.96
CA ILE A 12 -17.85 -25.14 27.53
C ILE A 12 -17.20 -26.39 26.94
N SER A 13 -17.02 -26.42 25.62
CA SER A 13 -16.36 -27.50 24.91
C SER A 13 -14.93 -27.73 25.39
N ASP A 14 -14.13 -26.67 25.53
CA ASP A 14 -12.73 -26.74 25.96
C ASP A 14 -12.61 -27.35 27.35
N LYS A 15 -13.49 -26.96 28.29
CA LYS A 15 -13.55 -27.57 29.63
C LYS A 15 -13.87 -29.07 29.59
N HIS A 16 -14.76 -29.50 28.71
CA HIS A 16 -15.06 -30.93 28.56
C HIS A 16 -13.89 -31.70 27.95
N ALA A 17 -13.18 -31.10 26.99
CA ALA A 17 -11.99 -31.69 26.39
C ALA A 17 -10.86 -31.84 27.42
N ASP A 18 -10.63 -30.83 28.26
CA ASP A 18 -9.64 -30.87 29.35
C ASP A 18 -9.93 -32.01 30.33
N VAL A 19 -11.19 -32.15 30.77
CA VAL A 19 -11.62 -33.23 31.68
C VAL A 19 -11.43 -34.62 31.04
N ALA A 20 -11.65 -34.72 29.72
CA ALA A 20 -11.45 -35.95 28.97
C ALA A 20 -9.96 -36.23 28.64
N GLY A 21 -9.03 -35.35 29.02
CA GLY A 21 -7.61 -35.46 28.68
C GLY A 21 -7.31 -35.25 27.19
N ALA A 22 -8.23 -34.64 26.44
CA ALA A 22 -8.06 -34.33 25.03
C ALA A 22 -7.34 -32.99 24.84
N SER A 23 -6.50 -32.88 23.81
CA SER A 23 -5.78 -31.63 23.52
C SER A 23 -6.71 -30.56 22.93
N ILE A 24 -6.80 -29.39 23.56
CA ILE A 24 -7.48 -28.21 22.99
C ILE A 24 -6.70 -27.72 21.77
N ILE A 25 -7.38 -27.61 20.62
CA ILE A 25 -6.79 -27.03 19.41
C ILE A 25 -6.68 -25.52 19.59
N ALA A 26 -5.45 -25.01 19.66
CA ALA A 26 -5.23 -23.57 19.75
C ALA A 26 -5.75 -22.87 18.48
N VAL A 27 -6.72 -21.97 18.65
CA VAL A 27 -7.19 -21.06 17.59
C VAL A 27 -6.09 -20.02 17.34
N LYS A 28 -5.09 -20.38 16.55
CA LYS A 28 -4.11 -19.42 16.05
C LYS A 28 -4.81 -18.58 14.98
N ASN A 29 -4.80 -17.26 15.11
CA ASN A 29 -5.16 -16.40 13.98
C ASN A 29 -4.00 -16.47 12.97
N PRO A 30 -4.17 -17.10 11.80
CA PRO A 30 -3.06 -17.26 10.84
C PRO A 30 -2.60 -15.92 10.23
N PHE A 31 -3.38 -14.85 10.43
CA PHE A 31 -3.07 -13.51 9.95
C PHE A 31 -3.44 -12.47 11.01
N GLY A 32 -2.59 -12.33 12.04
CA GLY A 32 -2.70 -11.26 13.01
C GLY A 32 -2.62 -9.88 12.34
N HIS A 33 -3.25 -8.86 12.95
CA HIS A 33 -3.23 -7.49 12.40
C HIS A 33 -1.79 -6.97 12.16
N LYS A 34 -0.85 -7.33 13.03
CA LYS A 34 0.58 -6.96 12.91
C LYS A 34 1.24 -7.60 11.70
N GLU A 35 1.00 -8.89 11.48
CA GLU A 35 1.53 -9.66 10.35
C GLU A 35 0.94 -9.16 9.03
N TYR A 36 -0.37 -8.92 8.98
CA TYR A 36 -1.02 -8.34 7.81
C TYR A 36 -0.50 -6.93 7.49
N ALA A 37 -0.21 -6.12 8.52
CA ALA A 37 0.38 -4.80 8.35
C ALA A 37 1.84 -4.86 7.86
N ALA A 38 2.62 -5.85 8.27
CA ALA A 38 3.97 -6.11 7.75
C ALA A 38 3.92 -6.57 6.29
N TYR A 39 3.08 -7.57 5.99
CA TYR A 39 2.85 -8.07 4.64
C TYR A 39 2.43 -6.94 3.68
N ARG A 40 1.52 -6.05 4.09
CA ARG A 40 1.12 -4.90 3.28
C ARG A 40 2.24 -3.90 3.01
N ARG A 41 3.18 -3.73 3.95
CA ARG A 41 4.34 -2.83 3.76
C ARG A 41 5.33 -3.43 2.76
N GLU A 42 5.63 -4.71 2.94
CA GLU A 42 6.59 -5.46 2.11
C GLU A 42 6.06 -5.73 0.70
N ASN A 43 4.77 -6.00 0.55
CA ASN A 43 4.13 -6.32 -0.74
C ASN A 43 3.36 -5.14 -1.34
N SER A 44 3.88 -3.92 -1.15
CA SER A 44 3.22 -2.69 -1.62
C SER A 44 3.52 -2.35 -3.09
N PHE A 45 3.80 -3.36 -3.93
CA PHE A 45 4.10 -3.22 -5.37
C PHE A 45 3.11 -2.32 -6.12
N LYS A 46 1.83 -2.36 -5.74
CA LYS A 46 0.76 -1.55 -6.36
C LYS A 46 1.05 -0.04 -6.26
N LEU A 47 1.61 0.43 -5.15
CA LEU A 47 1.90 1.85 -4.95
C LEU A 47 3.08 2.29 -5.80
N GLU A 48 4.12 1.46 -5.87
CA GLU A 48 5.29 1.73 -6.71
C GLU A 48 4.94 1.72 -8.19
N ILE A 49 4.21 0.70 -8.65
CA ILE A 49 3.76 0.60 -10.05
C ILE A 49 2.93 1.84 -10.41
N LYS A 50 1.96 2.24 -9.58
CA LYS A 50 1.19 3.48 -9.80
C LYS A 50 2.10 4.71 -9.90
N SER A 51 3.05 4.85 -8.98
CA SER A 51 3.95 6.00 -9.00
C SER A 51 4.78 6.07 -10.28
N ARG A 52 5.24 4.92 -10.80
CA ARG A 52 5.99 4.85 -12.07
C ARG A 52 5.08 5.13 -13.25
N LEU A 53 3.87 4.56 -13.28
CA LEU A 53 2.88 4.80 -14.35
C LEU A 53 2.43 6.26 -14.41
N GLU A 54 2.15 6.91 -13.27
CA GLU A 54 1.81 8.33 -13.22
C GLU A 54 2.95 9.22 -13.72
N PHE A 55 4.20 8.82 -13.47
CA PHE A 55 5.35 9.51 -14.03
C PHE A 55 5.42 9.34 -15.55
N LEU A 56 5.28 8.11 -16.04
CA LEU A 56 5.30 7.81 -17.48
C LEU A 56 4.17 8.54 -18.22
N LEU A 57 2.96 8.53 -17.66
CA LEU A 57 1.80 9.22 -18.22
C LEU A 57 2.01 10.72 -18.36
N LYS A 58 2.82 11.36 -17.50
CA LYS A 58 3.08 12.82 -17.58
C LYS A 58 4.19 13.19 -18.53
N HIS A 59 5.10 12.25 -18.81
CA HIS A 59 6.34 12.53 -19.49
C HIS A 59 6.48 11.83 -20.84
N SER A 60 5.53 10.97 -21.21
CA SER A 60 5.57 10.27 -22.49
C SER A 60 4.60 10.88 -23.47
N THR A 61 4.94 10.81 -24.76
CA THR A 61 4.13 11.37 -25.85
C THR A 61 3.63 10.29 -26.80
N SER A 62 4.44 9.26 -27.06
CA SER A 62 4.05 8.08 -27.84
C SER A 62 4.03 6.83 -26.97
N LEU A 63 3.37 5.78 -27.46
CA LEU A 63 3.39 4.48 -26.78
C LEU A 63 4.78 3.86 -26.74
N ASP A 64 5.59 4.05 -27.78
CA ASP A 64 6.95 3.51 -27.83
C ASP A 64 7.84 4.19 -26.79
N ASP A 65 7.77 5.52 -26.71
CA ASP A 65 8.48 6.31 -25.70
C ASP A 65 8.03 5.94 -24.27
N PHE A 66 6.74 5.68 -24.09
CA PHE A 66 6.21 5.17 -22.81
C PHE A 66 6.83 3.82 -22.43
N GLN A 67 6.97 2.89 -23.38
CA GLN A 67 7.59 1.59 -23.13
C GLN A 67 9.09 1.70 -22.86
N ASP A 68 9.81 2.55 -23.59
CA ASP A 68 11.25 2.72 -23.40
C ASP A 68 11.57 3.39 -22.06
N LYS A 69 10.80 4.40 -21.67
CA LYS A 69 10.88 4.98 -20.32
C LYS A 69 10.50 3.96 -19.25
N ALA A 70 9.51 3.09 -19.49
CA ALA A 70 9.13 2.06 -18.53
C ALA A 70 10.29 1.07 -18.28
N LYS A 71 10.98 0.63 -19.33
CA LYS A 71 12.19 -0.21 -19.23
C LYS A 71 13.27 0.51 -18.41
N ALA A 72 13.50 1.80 -18.67
CA ALA A 72 14.47 2.61 -17.91
C ALA A 72 14.10 2.79 -16.43
N LEU A 73 12.81 2.67 -16.10
CA LEU A 73 12.29 2.68 -14.74
C LEU A 73 12.10 1.27 -14.17
N ASN A 74 12.72 0.24 -14.75
CA ASN A 74 12.63 -1.15 -14.29
C ASN A 74 11.19 -1.64 -14.12
N LEU A 75 10.31 -1.22 -15.03
CA LEU A 75 8.91 -1.62 -15.10
C LEU A 75 8.67 -2.37 -16.42
N ALA A 76 8.41 -3.67 -16.31
CA ALA A 76 7.98 -4.47 -17.45
C ALA A 76 6.47 -4.31 -17.68
N ILE A 77 6.10 -4.12 -18.93
CA ILE A 77 4.73 -3.89 -19.38
C ILE A 77 4.39 -4.91 -20.46
N ASP A 78 3.23 -5.53 -20.34
CA ASP A 78 2.70 -6.47 -21.31
C ASP A 78 1.24 -6.14 -21.65
N PHE A 79 1.00 -5.83 -22.92
CA PHE A 79 -0.29 -5.45 -23.50
C PHE A 79 -0.92 -6.53 -24.39
N SER A 80 -0.32 -7.72 -24.48
CA SER A 80 -0.75 -8.80 -25.39
C SER A 80 -2.14 -9.36 -25.12
N GLY A 81 -2.65 -9.24 -23.89
CA GLY A 81 -3.92 -9.82 -23.48
C GLY A 81 -5.01 -8.77 -23.23
N LYS A 82 -6.18 -9.25 -22.79
CA LYS A 82 -7.32 -8.40 -22.40
C LYS A 82 -7.00 -7.33 -21.35
N TYR A 83 -6.04 -7.62 -20.46
CA TYR A 83 -5.62 -6.72 -19.39
C TYR A 83 -4.16 -6.35 -19.57
N ALA A 84 -3.83 -5.07 -19.38
CA ALA A 84 -2.44 -4.65 -19.28
C ALA A 84 -1.83 -5.21 -17.99
N LYS A 85 -0.65 -5.83 -18.12
CA LYS A 85 0.07 -6.46 -17.01
C LYS A 85 1.36 -5.69 -16.75
N TYR A 86 1.65 -5.50 -15.46
CA TYR A 86 2.79 -4.74 -14.97
C TYR A 86 3.62 -5.57 -13.99
N LYS A 87 4.94 -5.51 -14.11
CA LYS A 87 5.87 -6.18 -13.19
C LYS A 87 7.05 -5.26 -12.88
N LEU A 88 7.38 -5.14 -11.60
CA LEU A 88 8.60 -4.47 -11.18
C LEU A 88 9.78 -5.43 -11.39
N LEU A 89 10.84 -4.96 -12.03
CA LEU A 89 12.06 -5.74 -12.25
C LEU A 89 13.06 -5.57 -11.10
N ASP A 90 12.92 -4.50 -10.30
CA ASP A 90 13.77 -4.23 -9.12
C ASP A 90 13.51 -5.17 -7.94
N GLN A 91 12.34 -5.80 -7.90
CA GLN A 91 11.84 -6.55 -6.76
C GLN A 91 11.33 -7.91 -7.22
N GLU A 92 11.54 -8.93 -6.39
CA GLU A 92 11.03 -10.27 -6.66
C GLU A 92 9.51 -10.31 -6.52
N GLN A 93 8.83 -10.34 -7.66
CA GLN A 93 7.38 -10.39 -7.74
C GLN A 93 6.93 -11.76 -8.28
N LYS A 94 6.20 -12.52 -7.45
CA LYS A 94 5.68 -13.86 -7.83
C LYS A 94 4.70 -13.82 -9.01
N ARG A 95 3.85 -12.79 -9.10
CA ARG A 95 2.80 -12.65 -10.12
C ARG A 95 2.71 -11.22 -10.62
N ASN A 96 2.49 -11.04 -11.92
CA ASN A 96 2.30 -9.70 -12.50
C ASN A 96 1.02 -9.04 -11.95
N THR A 97 1.03 -7.71 -11.86
CA THR A 97 -0.11 -6.91 -11.41
C THR A 97 -0.93 -6.46 -12.63
N ARG A 98 -2.24 -6.72 -12.63
CA ARG A 98 -3.14 -6.28 -13.71
C ARG A 98 -3.57 -4.83 -13.51
N ASP A 99 -3.82 -4.11 -14.60
CA ASP A 99 -4.38 -2.75 -14.64
C ASP A 99 -5.65 -2.57 -13.78
N SER A 100 -6.60 -3.50 -13.85
CA SER A 100 -7.83 -3.54 -13.05
C SER A 100 -7.57 -3.59 -11.54
N THR A 101 -6.44 -4.18 -11.14
CA THR A 101 -6.01 -4.22 -9.74
C THR A 101 -5.42 -2.88 -9.28
N LEU A 102 -4.90 -2.08 -10.22
CA LEU A 102 -4.37 -0.75 -9.95
C LEU A 102 -5.49 0.29 -9.94
N SER A 103 -6.40 0.26 -10.91
CA SER A 103 -7.49 1.23 -11.03
C SER A 103 -8.78 0.57 -11.46
N LYS A 104 -9.83 0.73 -10.65
CA LYS A 104 -11.19 0.28 -11.02
C LYS A 104 -11.73 1.00 -12.26
N LYS A 105 -11.25 2.23 -12.52
CA LYS A 105 -11.65 3.05 -13.67
C LYS A 105 -10.86 2.75 -14.95
N GLY A 106 -9.90 1.83 -14.90
CA GLY A 106 -9.09 1.47 -16.08
C GLY A 106 -8.02 2.48 -16.48
N ARG A 107 -7.62 3.43 -15.61
CA ARG A 107 -6.61 4.48 -15.92
C ARG A 107 -5.30 4.00 -16.56
N TYR A 108 -4.97 2.73 -16.36
CA TYR A 108 -3.75 2.11 -16.86
C TYR A 108 -4.04 0.97 -17.84
N SER A 109 -5.19 0.98 -18.50
CA SER A 109 -5.45 0.14 -19.66
C SER A 109 -4.78 0.73 -20.89
N LEU A 110 -4.52 -0.10 -21.90
CA LEU A 110 -3.87 0.35 -23.13
C LEU A 110 -4.63 1.50 -23.83
N GLU A 111 -5.95 1.39 -23.90
CA GLU A 111 -6.82 2.41 -24.51
C GLU A 111 -6.72 3.75 -23.78
N GLN A 112 -6.87 3.76 -22.45
CA GLN A 112 -6.81 5.01 -21.69
C GLN A 112 -5.41 5.62 -21.65
N ILE A 113 -4.36 4.79 -21.73
CA ILE A 113 -3.00 5.29 -21.88
C ILE A 113 -2.87 6.01 -23.22
N ARG A 114 -3.31 5.41 -24.34
CA ARG A 114 -3.29 6.06 -25.66
C ARG A 114 -4.03 7.40 -25.65
N ASP A 115 -5.23 7.43 -25.08
CA ASP A 115 -6.03 8.66 -24.97
C ASP A 115 -5.36 9.74 -24.12
N HIS A 116 -4.62 9.33 -23.09
CA HIS A 116 -3.89 10.27 -22.23
C HIS A 116 -2.66 10.82 -22.94
N LEU A 117 -1.90 9.96 -23.62
CA LEU A 117 -0.70 10.35 -24.36
C LEU A 117 -1.05 11.29 -25.52
N ALA A 118 -2.18 11.08 -26.20
CA ALA A 118 -2.66 11.98 -27.25
C ALA A 118 -2.95 13.41 -26.76
N LYS A 119 -3.20 13.58 -25.45
CA LYS A 119 -3.46 14.89 -24.82
C LYS A 119 -2.19 15.55 -24.29
N ASN A 120 -1.08 14.82 -24.22
CA ASN A 120 0.17 15.39 -23.75
C ASN A 120 0.82 16.24 -24.83
N GLU A 121 1.10 17.49 -24.50
CA GLU A 121 1.94 18.36 -25.31
C GLU A 121 3.41 17.91 -25.23
N ILE A 122 4.19 18.17 -26.28
CA ILE A 122 5.60 17.73 -26.39
C ILE A 122 6.47 18.51 -25.40
N VAL A 123 6.56 18.00 -24.17
CA VAL A 123 7.24 18.69 -23.07
C VAL A 123 8.34 17.78 -22.51
N HIS A 124 9.48 17.79 -23.23
CA HIS A 124 10.87 17.52 -22.77
C HIS A 124 11.62 16.24 -23.23
N PRO A 125 12.93 16.35 -23.51
CA PRO A 125 13.82 15.24 -23.92
C PRO A 125 14.31 14.32 -22.77
N LEU A 126 14.73 13.12 -23.16
CA LEU A 126 14.92 11.88 -22.36
C LEU A 126 15.94 11.95 -21.19
N GLU A 127 16.91 12.86 -21.25
CA GLU A 127 18.05 12.98 -20.32
C GLU A 127 17.64 13.27 -18.85
N LYS A 128 16.47 13.89 -18.60
CA LYS A 128 16.02 14.31 -17.25
C LYS A 128 15.21 13.27 -16.48
N SER A 129 14.96 12.09 -17.06
CA SER A 129 13.98 11.12 -16.54
C SER A 129 14.45 10.37 -15.28
N LYS A 130 15.73 10.00 -15.18
CA LYS A 130 16.29 9.29 -14.00
C LYS A 130 16.49 10.20 -12.77
N LEU A 131 16.82 11.47 -12.99
CA LEU A 131 17.10 12.48 -11.94
C LEU A 131 15.83 13.05 -11.28
N SER A 132 14.71 13.08 -12.00
CA SER A 132 13.45 13.65 -11.48
C SER A 132 12.72 12.69 -10.51
N MET A 133 12.78 11.38 -10.74
CA MET A 133 12.14 10.41 -9.86
C MET A 133 12.88 10.26 -8.53
N THR A 134 14.21 10.35 -8.53
CA THR A 134 15.04 10.36 -7.31
C THR A 134 14.80 11.63 -6.49
N SER A 135 14.80 12.81 -7.13
CA SER A 135 14.53 14.09 -6.45
C SER A 135 13.08 14.20 -5.92
N CYS A 136 12.08 13.68 -6.64
CA CYS A 136 10.69 13.62 -6.18
C CYS A 136 10.53 12.70 -4.96
N LYS A 137 11.18 11.52 -4.97
CA LYS A 137 11.28 10.64 -3.79
C LYS A 137 11.99 11.33 -2.63
N GLN A 138 13.07 12.08 -2.88
CA GLN A 138 13.81 12.85 -1.84
C GLN A 138 12.93 13.92 -1.20
N LYS A 139 12.19 14.72 -1.98
CA LYS A 139 11.27 15.76 -1.46
C LYS A 139 10.17 15.15 -0.59
N LYS A 140 9.56 14.03 -1.02
CA LYS A 140 8.52 13.32 -0.25
C LYS A 140 9.05 12.71 1.05
N ARG A 141 10.28 12.19 1.06
CA ARG A 141 10.97 11.72 2.28
C ARG A 141 11.28 12.88 3.24
N ARG A 142 11.65 14.07 2.73
CA ARG A 142 11.90 15.28 3.53
C ARG A 142 10.62 15.82 4.18
N THR A 143 9.47 15.80 3.50
CA THR A 143 8.19 16.23 4.08
C THR A 143 7.67 15.24 5.13
N LEU A 144 7.81 13.92 4.91
CA LEU A 144 7.46 12.91 5.92
C LEU A 144 8.31 13.06 7.20
N LYS A 145 9.63 13.28 7.07
CA LYS A 145 10.52 13.52 8.21
C LYS A 145 10.12 14.78 9.00
N ARG A 146 9.70 15.86 8.33
CA ARG A 146 9.20 17.08 8.99
C ARG A 146 7.89 16.85 9.76
N GLY A 147 6.94 16.09 9.20
CA GLY A 147 5.69 15.73 9.88
C GLY A 147 5.90 14.84 11.12
N SER A 148 6.85 13.90 11.06
CA SER A 148 7.17 13.03 12.21
C SER A 148 7.87 13.75 13.38
N ARG A 149 8.58 14.86 13.13
CA ARG A 149 9.16 15.72 14.18
C ARG A 149 8.10 16.51 14.94
N LEU A 150 7.04 16.96 14.27
CA LEU A 150 5.94 17.72 14.90
C LEU A 150 5.08 16.88 15.87
N ASN A 151 5.04 15.55 15.70
CA ASN A 151 4.33 14.64 16.62
C ASN A 151 5.17 14.15 17.81
N ARG A 152 6.49 14.34 17.81
CA ARG A 152 7.36 14.01 18.97
C ARG A 152 7.33 15.06 20.09
N GLY A 153 6.73 16.23 19.85
CA GLY A 153 6.56 17.28 20.85
C GLY A 153 5.20 17.29 21.57
N LYS A 154 4.26 16.41 21.19
CA LYS A 154 2.89 16.39 21.77
C LYS A 154 2.64 15.30 22.81
N SER A 155 3.65 14.51 23.18
CA SER A 155 3.54 13.44 24.18
C SER A 155 3.89 13.87 25.61
N SER A 156 4.15 15.15 25.88
CA SER A 156 4.52 15.66 27.21
C SER A 156 3.41 16.43 27.94
N THR A 157 2.31 16.81 27.27
CA THR A 157 1.30 17.72 27.84
C THR A 157 -0.03 17.05 28.25
N ARG A 158 -0.10 15.71 28.25
CA ARG A 158 -1.24 14.97 28.82
C ARG A 158 -1.02 14.48 30.26
N GLN A 159 -0.12 15.09 31.02
CA GLN A 159 0.03 14.81 32.46
C GLN A 159 -0.52 15.94 33.35
N THR A 160 -0.80 17.14 32.83
CA THR A 160 -1.12 18.31 33.68
C THR A 160 -2.61 18.66 33.78
N GLN A 161 -3.52 17.98 33.08
CA GLN A 161 -4.96 18.26 33.16
C GLN A 161 -5.79 17.31 34.05
N VAL A 162 -5.15 16.37 34.76
CA VAL A 162 -5.86 15.49 35.72
C VAL A 162 -5.68 15.96 37.18
N SER A 163 -4.90 17.02 37.44
CA SER A 163 -4.57 17.48 38.80
C SER A 163 -5.44 18.62 39.35
N ILE A 164 -6.35 19.21 38.57
CA ILE A 164 -7.06 20.45 38.98
C ILE A 164 -8.53 20.18 39.39
N TYR A 165 -9.06 18.98 39.16
CA TYR A 165 -10.48 18.66 39.46
C TYR A 165 -10.67 17.74 40.68
N LYS A 166 -9.76 17.78 41.68
CA LYS A 166 -9.89 17.00 42.92
C LYS A 166 -9.80 17.80 44.23
N SER A 167 -9.95 19.13 44.19
CA SER A 167 -9.89 19.97 45.40
C SER A 167 -11.19 20.71 45.75
N ASN A 168 -12.29 20.51 45.00
CA ASN A 168 -13.58 21.14 45.31
C ASN A 168 -14.66 20.09 45.57
N THR A 169 -14.48 19.31 46.64
CA THR A 169 -15.58 18.64 47.36
C THR A 169 -15.17 18.57 48.82
N GLY A 170 -15.59 19.58 49.57
CA GLY A 170 -15.56 19.70 51.02
C GLY A 170 -16.76 20.54 51.41
#